data_AF-A0A355T4R3-F1
#
_entry.id   AF-A0A355T4R3-F1
#
_cell.length_a   1.000
_cell.length_b   1.000
_cell.length_c   1.000
_cell.angle_alpha   90.00
_cell.angle_beta   90.00
_cell.angle_gamma   90.00
#
_symmetry.space_group_name_H-M   'P 1'
#
loop_
_entity.id
_entity.type
_entity.pdbx_description
1 polymer ?
#
loop_
_entity_poly.entity_id
_entity_poly.type
_entity_poly.pdbx_seq_one_letter_code
_entity_poly.pdbx_strand_id
1 'polypeptide(L)' 'MVPDMSGIARGKILPTEKFLAAVDGDSLRIPESVFGQTVTGDYIDESDYIQWTEPDCILSPDGSTLR' A
#
# COMPACT_ATOMS: atom_id res chain seq x y z
N MET A 1 1.37 -8.15 3.77
CA MET A 1 1.58 -7.39 2.52
C MET A 1 0.44 -7.72 1.56
N VAL A 2 0.01 -6.77 0.73
CA VAL A 2 -1.13 -6.92 -0.18
C VAL A 2 -0.60 -6.94 -1.62
N PRO A 3 -0.90 -7.96 -2.43
CA PRO A 3 -0.43 -8.01 -3.80
C PRO A 3 -1.18 -7.00 -4.70
N ASP A 4 -0.49 -6.45 -5.70
CA ASP A 4 -1.11 -5.69 -6.79
C ASP A 4 -1.69 -6.60 -7.89
N MET A 5 -2.20 -6.00 -8.98
CA MET A 5 -2.79 -6.73 -10.12
C MET A 5 -1.78 -7.65 -10.83
N SER A 6 -0.48 -7.39 -10.70
CA SER A 6 0.60 -8.23 -11.25
C SER A 6 1.06 -9.30 -10.27
N GLY A 7 0.47 -9.37 -9.07
CA GLY A 7 0.85 -10.29 -8.01
C GLY A 7 2.08 -9.86 -7.20
N ILE A 8 2.59 -8.64 -7.40
CA ILE A 8 3.76 -8.13 -6.67
C ILE A 8 3.30 -7.67 -5.29
N ALA A 9 3.98 -8.12 -4.24
CA ALA A 9 3.67 -7.71 -2.87
C ALA A 9 3.95 -6.20 -2.66
N ARG A 10 2.90 -5.44 -2.32
CA ARG A 10 2.97 -4.03 -1.97
C ARG A 10 2.68 -3.83 -0.48
N GLY A 11 3.24 -2.76 0.07
CA GLY A 11 3.04 -2.41 1.47
C GLY A 11 4.10 -1.45 2.00
N LYS A 12 4.11 -1.28 3.31
CA LYS A 12 4.98 -0.37 4.03
C LYS A 12 5.79 -1.13 5.06
N ILE A 13 7.12 -1.04 4.98
CA ILE A 13 8.02 -1.58 6.01
C ILE A 13 8.27 -0.49 7.04
N LEU A 14 8.02 -0.80 8.31
CA LEU A 14 8.14 0.12 9.43
C LEU A 14 8.92 -0.55 10.57
N PRO A 15 9.71 0.20 11.34
CA PRO A 15 10.19 -0.27 12.64
C PRO A 15 9.02 -0.64 13.56
N THR A 16 9.21 -1.63 14.43
CA THR A 16 8.16 -2.21 15.29
C THR A 16 7.38 -1.14 16.07
N GLU A 17 8.08 -0.22 16.73
CA GLU A 17 7.43 0.84 17.52
C GLU A 17 6.53 1.74 16.67
N LYS A 18 6.98 2.07 15.45
CA LYS A 18 6.20 2.89 14.51
C LYS A 18 5.03 2.11 13.93
N PHE A 19 5.18 0.81 13.71
CA PHE A 19 4.09 -0.04 13.25
C PHE A 19 2.97 -0.09 14.30
N LEU A 20 3.30 -0.40 15.56
CA LEU A 20 2.31 -0.47 16.64
C LEU A 20 1.59 0.87 16.83
N ALA A 21 2.34 1.97 16.91
CA ALA A 21 1.75 3.31 17.00
C ALA A 21 0.85 3.65 15.80
N ALA A 22 1.18 3.15 14.60
CA ALA A 22 0.37 3.38 13.41
C ALA A 22 -0.91 2.54 13.37
N VAL A 23 -0.89 1.33 13.91
CA VAL A 23 -2.08 0.49 14.06
C VAL A 23 -3.02 1.09 15.10
N ASP A 24 -2.50 1.50 16.25
CA ASP A 24 -3.31 2.10 17.33
C ASP A 24 -3.91 3.46 16.92
N GLY A 25 -3.15 4.24 16.15
CA GLY A 25 -3.54 5.59 15.72
C GLY A 25 -4.24 5.67 14.36
N ASP A 26 -4.59 4.53 13.73
CA ASP A 26 -5.15 4.44 12.38
C ASP A 26 -4.39 5.32 11.35
N SER A 27 -3.05 5.26 11.44
CA SER A 27 -2.15 6.13 10.69
C SER A 27 -1.45 5.46 9.51
N LEU A 28 -1.73 4.17 9.30
CA LEU A 28 -1.07 3.36 8.28
C LEU A 28 -1.65 3.63 6.88
N ARG A 29 -0.99 4.52 6.12
CA ARG A 29 -1.37 4.91 4.76
C ARG A 29 -0.25 4.67 3.74
N ILE A 30 -0.63 4.37 2.50
CA ILE A 30 0.21 4.34 1.30
C ILE A 30 -0.53 5.01 0.13
N PRO A 31 0.18 5.61 -0.84
CA PRO A 31 -0.47 6.18 -2.02
C PRO A 31 -1.02 5.09 -2.94
N GLU A 32 -2.18 5.35 -3.56
CA GLU A 32 -2.84 4.43 -4.51
C GLU A 32 -1.92 4.01 -5.68
N SER A 33 -1.09 4.92 -6.18
CA SER A 33 -0.22 4.69 -7.34
C SER A 33 0.80 3.56 -7.18
N VAL A 34 1.10 3.15 -5.95
CA VAL A 34 1.93 1.95 -5.69
C VAL A 34 1.30 0.69 -6.29
N PHE A 35 -0.03 0.63 -6.42
CA PHE A 35 -0.74 -0.47 -7.07
C PHE A 35 -0.80 -0.35 -8.60
N GLY A 36 -0.45 0.82 -9.15
CA GLY A 36 -0.33 1.07 -10.59
C GLY A 36 1.06 0.89 -11.15
N GLN A 37 2.05 0.65 -10.31
CA GLN A 37 3.42 0.53 -10.77
C GLN A 37 3.59 -0.72 -11.63
N THR A 38 4.10 -0.53 -12.84
CA THR A 38 4.38 -1.61 -13.79
C THR A 38 5.51 -2.52 -13.28
N VAL A 39 5.66 -3.69 -13.92
CA VAL A 39 6.75 -4.64 -13.60
C VAL A 39 8.14 -4.05 -13.85
N THR A 40 8.26 -3.04 -14.72
CA THR A 40 9.51 -2.32 -14.99
C THR A 40 9.79 -1.22 -13.95
N GLY A 41 8.83 -0.91 -13.07
CA GLY A 41 8.95 0.11 -12.03
C GLY A 41 8.40 1.48 -12.43
N ASP A 42 7.89 1.62 -13.66
CA ASP A 42 7.30 2.87 -14.13
C ASP A 42 5.89 3.06 -13.57
N TYR A 43 5.52 4.31 -13.30
CA TYR A 43 4.15 4.68 -12.95
C TYR A 43 3.32 4.89 -14.23
N ILE A 44 2.02 4.66 -14.11
CA ILE A 44 1.08 4.88 -15.21
C ILE A 44 0.54 6.30 -15.07
N ASP A 45 0.76 7.14 -16.09
CA ASP A 45 0.31 8.53 -16.10
C ASP A 45 -1.21 8.67 -16.28
N GLU A 46 -1.83 7.75 -17.03
CA GLU A 46 -3.28 7.71 -17.29
C GLU A 46 -3.84 6.30 -17.09
N SER A 47 -4.80 6.16 -16.19
CA SER A 47 -5.45 4.89 -15.86
C SER A 47 -6.93 5.11 -15.57
N ASP A 48 -7.79 4.24 -16.08
CA ASP A 48 -9.21 4.22 -15.71
C ASP A 48 -9.44 3.81 -14.24
N TYR A 49 -8.41 3.26 -13.59
CA TYR A 49 -8.47 2.67 -12.26
C TYR A 49 -7.72 3.47 -11.19
N ILE A 50 -6.81 4.36 -11.58
CA ILE A 50 -6.01 5.16 -10.65
C ILE A 50 -6.35 6.62 -10.86
N GLN A 51 -6.76 7.28 -9.79
CA GLN A 51 -7.19 8.66 -9.87
C GLN A 51 -5.97 9.58 -9.95
N TRP A 52 -6.07 10.64 -10.76
CA TRP A 52 -5.03 11.66 -10.85
C TRP A 52 -4.71 12.33 -9.50
N THR A 53 -5.70 12.38 -8.59
CA THR A 53 -5.53 12.94 -7.25
C THR A 53 -4.79 12.03 -6.27
N GLU A 54 -4.48 10.78 -6.65
CA GLU A 54 -3.74 9.79 -5.87
C GLU A 54 -4.14 9.75 -4.37
N PRO A 55 -5.39 9.37 -4.05
CA PRO A 55 -5.81 9.31 -2.66
C PRO A 55 -4.98 8.31 -1.84
N ASP A 56 -4.88 8.59 -0.54
CA ASP A 56 -4.25 7.68 0.40
C ASP A 56 -5.12 6.42 0.60
N CYS A 57 -4.52 5.24 0.39
CA CYS A 57 -5.10 3.97 0.79
C CYS A 57 -4.78 3.67 2.26
N ILE A 58 -5.79 3.27 3.03
CA ILE A 58 -5.63 2.80 4.41
C ILE A 58 -5.21 1.33 4.39
N LEU A 59 -4.13 1.02 5.10
CA LEU A 59 -3.68 -0.35 5.29
C LEU A 59 -4.21 -0.88 6.62
N SER A 60 -5.10 -1.87 6.54
CA SER A 60 -5.60 -2.59 7.71
C SER A 60 -4.83 -3.91 7.87
N PRO A 61 -4.05 -4.10 8.95
CA PRO A 61 -3.34 -5.34 9.19
C PRO A 61 -4.29 -6.45 9.64
N ASP A 62 -4.20 -7.61 9.00
CA ASP A 62 -4.91 -8.82 9.43
C ASP A 62 -4.04 -9.66 10.37
N GLY A 63 -4.36 -9.62 11.66
CA GLY A 63 -3.62 -10.36 12.71
C GLY A 63 -3.64 -11.88 12.53
N SER A 64 -4.61 -12.44 11.79
CA SER A 64 -4.66 -13.88 11.50
C SER A 64 -3.56 -14.35 10.53
N THR A 65 -2.91 -13.42 9.84
CA THR A 65 -1.87 -13.70 8.84
C THR A 65 -0.43 -13.56 9.38
N LEU A 66 -0.27 -13.23 10.66
CA LEU A 66 1.05 -13.13 11.32
C LEU A 66 1.77 -14.49 11.30
N ARG A 67 3.07 -14.48 10.99
CA ARG A 67 3.94 -15.65 10.91
C ARG A 67 5.30 -15.36 11.51
#